data_AF-W2WTU0-F1
#
_entry.id   AF-W2WTU0-F1
#
_cell.length_a   1.000
_cell.length_b   1.000
_cell.length_c   1.000
_cell.angle_alpha   90.00
_cell.angle_beta   90.00
_cell.angle_gamma   90.00
#
_symmetry.space_group_name_H-M   'P 1'
#
loop_
_entity.id
_entity.type
_entity.pdbx_description
1 polymer ?
#
loop_
_entity_poly.entity_id
_entity_poly.type
_entity_poly.pdbx_seq_one_letter_code
_entity_poly.pdbx_strand_id
1 'polypeptide(L)'
;MWCAFERQNVVTLGNNTNNRLEASWEQLKDMVNAFMAVDECIAGILCYQHQQEKSFKNCVYNLSVVYDPKYDREMRHHAKLVSEHACELVYDDYYFAITKAKYKFHEAVPGVFFNPTRIGR
;
A
#
# COMPACT_ATOMS: atom_id res chain seq x y z
N MET A 1 -30.37 -11.06 8.26
CA MET A 1 -29.71 -9.83 8.75
C MET A 1 -30.17 -8.64 7.91
N TRP A 2 -31.14 -7.87 8.41
CA TRP A 2 -31.81 -6.78 7.67
C TRP A 2 -30.85 -5.68 7.16
N CYS A 3 -29.76 -5.40 7.90
CA CYS A 3 -28.76 -4.39 7.52
C CYS A 3 -27.98 -4.72 6.23
N ALA A 4 -27.86 -6.01 5.87
CA ALA A 4 -27.20 -6.42 4.63
C ALA A 4 -28.12 -6.29 3.41
N PHE A 5 -29.44 -6.33 3.61
CA PHE A 5 -30.46 -6.20 2.57
C PHE A 5 -30.63 -4.74 2.10
N GLU A 6 -30.63 -3.78 3.03
CA GLU A 6 -30.67 -2.34 2.72
C GLU A 6 -29.36 -1.81 2.11
N ARG A 7 -28.22 -2.41 2.44
CA ARG A 7 -26.88 -1.94 2.05
C ARG A 7 -26.29 -2.65 0.82
N GLN A 8 -27.12 -3.34 0.03
CA GLN A 8 -26.65 -4.16 -1.10
C GLN A 8 -25.82 -3.40 -2.14
N ASN A 9 -26.01 -2.09 -2.27
CA ASN A 9 -25.27 -1.25 -3.21
C ASN A 9 -24.00 -0.59 -2.63
N VAL A 10 -23.65 -0.86 -1.36
CA VAL A 10 -22.48 -0.29 -0.70
C VAL A 10 -21.44 -1.38 -0.47
N VAL A 11 -20.21 -1.17 -0.96
CA VAL A 11 -19.09 -2.08 -0.71
C VAL A 11 -18.73 -2.01 0.77
N THR A 12 -19.24 -2.97 1.54
CA THR A 12 -19.03 -3.04 3.00
C THR A 12 -17.76 -3.79 3.39
N LEU A 13 -17.08 -4.42 2.42
CA LEU A 13 -15.90 -5.29 2.63
C LEU A 13 -16.15 -6.35 3.72
N GLY A 14 -17.38 -6.86 3.81
CA GLY A 14 -17.77 -7.86 4.81
C GLY A 14 -17.98 -7.33 6.23
N ASN A 15 -17.76 -6.03 6.47
CA ASN A 15 -17.93 -5.41 7.78
C ASN A 15 -19.25 -4.62 7.84
N ASN A 16 -20.28 -5.24 8.41
CA ASN A 16 -21.66 -4.75 8.42
C ASN A 16 -22.18 -4.40 9.83
N THR A 17 -21.29 -4.35 10.84
CA THR A 17 -21.66 -4.11 12.25
C THR A 17 -21.57 -2.62 12.62
N ASN A 18 -22.41 -2.20 13.58
CA ASN A 18 -22.44 -0.81 14.05
C ASN A 18 -21.20 -0.42 14.87
N ASN A 19 -20.49 -1.39 15.45
CA ASN A 19 -19.27 -1.18 16.23
C ASN A 19 -18.20 -0.37 15.46
N ARG A 20 -18.19 -0.45 14.12
CA ARG A 20 -17.29 0.36 13.29
C ARG A 20 -17.63 1.85 13.33
N LEU A 21 -18.91 2.18 13.28
CA LEU A 21 -19.36 3.58 13.34
C LEU A 21 -19.10 4.15 14.73
N GLU A 22 -19.35 3.35 15.76
CA GLU A 22 -19.08 3.73 17.15
C GLU A 22 -17.59 3.97 17.39
N ALA A 23 -16.72 3.05 16.93
CA ALA A 23 -15.27 3.22 17.01
C ALA A 23 -14.75 4.44 16.21
N SER A 24 -15.35 4.71 15.04
CA SER A 24 -14.99 5.91 14.25
C SER A 24 -15.40 7.20 14.96
N TRP A 25 -16.55 7.18 15.63
CA TRP A 25 -17.05 8.30 16.42
C TRP A 25 -16.20 8.54 17.67
N GLU A 26 -15.69 7.49 18.31
CA GLU A 26 -14.75 7.59 19.42
C GLU A 26 -13.45 8.29 18.99
N GLN A 27 -12.84 7.86 17.89
CA GLN A 27 -11.64 8.49 17.33
C GLN A 27 -11.83 9.97 16.97
N LEU A 28 -13.01 10.33 16.44
CA LEU A 28 -13.33 11.72 16.12
C LEU A 28 -13.45 12.59 17.38
N LYS A 29 -13.99 12.04 18.47
CA LYS A 29 -14.10 12.75 19.76
C LYS A 29 -12.74 12.98 20.43
N ASP A 30 -11.77 12.11 20.18
CA ASP A 30 -10.39 12.33 20.63
C ASP A 30 -9.68 13.41 19.82
N MET A 31 -10.05 13.55 18.53
CA MET A 31 -9.44 14.50 17.60
C MET A 31 -10.04 15.91 17.68
N VAL A 32 -11.34 16.01 17.97
CA VAL A 32 -12.09 17.27 17.99
C VAL A 32 -12.79 17.44 19.33
N ASN A 33 -12.59 18.60 19.97
CA ASN A 33 -13.22 18.91 21.24
C ASN A 33 -13.97 20.26 21.20
N ALA A 34 -14.87 20.46 22.16
CA ALA A 34 -15.75 21.63 22.23
C ALA A 34 -15.03 22.97 22.48
N PHE A 35 -13.74 22.95 22.81
CA PHE A 35 -12.91 24.14 23.03
C PHE A 35 -12.12 24.57 21.79
N MET A 36 -12.09 23.75 20.74
CA MET A 36 -11.44 24.09 19.48
C MET A 36 -12.26 25.14 18.71
N ALA A 37 -11.56 25.96 17.93
CA ALA A 37 -12.24 26.88 17.03
C ALA A 37 -13.00 26.09 15.93
N VAL A 38 -14.04 26.70 15.36
CA VAL A 38 -14.93 26.01 14.39
C VAL A 38 -14.16 25.58 13.14
N ASP A 39 -13.24 26.40 12.67
CA ASP A 39 -12.36 26.11 11.54
C ASP A 39 -11.41 24.94 11.84
N GLU A 40 -10.85 24.87 13.04
CA GLU A 40 -10.02 23.74 13.49
C GLU A 40 -10.84 22.44 13.57
N CYS A 41 -12.07 22.51 14.07
CA CYS A 41 -13.01 21.38 14.08
C CYS A 41 -13.29 20.87 12.66
N ILE A 42 -13.61 21.79 11.74
CA ILE A 42 -13.89 21.47 10.33
C ILE A 42 -12.66 20.84 9.67
N ALA A 43 -11.47 21.42 9.87
CA ALA A 43 -10.22 20.89 9.34
C ALA A 43 -9.92 19.49 9.88
N GLY A 44 -10.12 19.26 11.18
CA GLY A 44 -9.96 17.95 11.81
C GLY A 44 -10.89 16.88 11.23
N ILE A 45 -12.19 17.19 11.11
CA ILE A 45 -13.18 16.28 10.52
C ILE A 45 -12.84 15.96 9.06
N LEU A 46 -12.47 16.97 8.25
CA LEU A 46 -12.09 16.77 6.85
C LEU A 46 -10.82 15.90 6.73
N CYS A 47 -9.83 16.13 7.59
CA CYS A 47 -8.61 15.33 7.62
C CYS A 47 -8.92 13.87 7.97
N TYR A 48 -9.75 13.64 8.99
CA TYR A 48 -10.18 12.29 9.38
C TYR A 48 -10.94 11.61 8.25
N GLN A 49 -11.91 12.28 7.63
CA GLN A 49 -12.67 11.75 6.49
C GLN A 49 -11.72 11.36 5.35
N HIS A 50 -10.78 12.23 4.99
CA HIS A 50 -9.79 11.95 3.95
C HIS A 50 -8.95 10.71 4.26
N GLN A 51 -8.51 10.55 5.52
CA GLN A 51 -7.77 9.38 5.96
C GLN A 51 -8.60 8.09 5.84
N GLN A 52 -9.85 8.11 6.27
CA GLN A 52 -10.74 6.95 6.19
C GLN A 52 -11.05 6.57 4.74
N GLU A 53 -11.31 7.55 3.87
CA GLU A 53 -11.53 7.31 2.44
C GLU A 53 -10.28 6.73 1.77
N LYS A 54 -9.09 7.22 2.12
CA LYS A 54 -7.83 6.68 1.61
C LYS A 54 -7.62 5.23 2.06
N SER A 55 -7.89 4.93 3.33
CA SER A 55 -7.82 3.57 3.87
C SER A 55 -8.81 2.64 3.17
N PHE A 56 -10.06 3.09 3.01
CA PHE A 56 -11.10 2.34 2.31
C PHE A 56 -10.72 2.06 0.85
N LYS A 57 -10.28 3.09 0.10
CA LYS A 57 -9.77 2.92 -1.27
C LYS A 57 -8.62 1.92 -1.30
N ASN A 58 -7.68 2.01 -0.36
CA ASN A 58 -6.59 1.06 -0.26
C ASN A 58 -7.10 -0.37 -0.04
N CYS A 59 -8.09 -0.59 0.82
CA CYS A 59 -8.70 -1.92 0.98
C CYS A 59 -9.41 -2.42 -0.28
N VAL A 60 -10.08 -1.53 -1.02
CA VAL A 60 -10.75 -1.86 -2.29
C VAL A 60 -9.73 -2.22 -3.38
N TYR A 61 -8.66 -1.45 -3.51
CA TYR A 61 -7.62 -1.66 -4.53
C TYR A 61 -6.53 -2.68 -4.13
N ASN A 62 -6.32 -2.96 -2.84
CA ASN A 62 -5.46 -4.06 -2.40
C ASN A 62 -6.05 -5.44 -2.71
N LEU A 63 -7.36 -5.53 -2.99
CA LEU A 63 -7.96 -6.75 -3.51
C LEU A 63 -7.59 -7.00 -4.98
N SER A 64 -7.09 -5.99 -5.70
CA SER A 64 -6.61 -6.11 -7.08
C SER A 64 -5.08 -6.24 -7.16
N VAL A 65 -4.43 -6.85 -6.17
CA VAL A 65 -3.00 -7.25 -6.32
C VAL A 65 -2.89 -8.02 -7.62
N VAL A 66 -2.16 -7.43 -8.57
CA VAL A 66 -1.91 -8.02 -9.87
C VAL A 66 -1.10 -9.28 -9.65
N TYR A 67 -1.80 -10.41 -9.70
CA TYR A 67 -1.15 -11.70 -9.81
C TYR A 67 -0.66 -11.85 -11.25
N ASP A 68 0.58 -11.43 -11.50
CA ASP A 68 1.26 -11.76 -12.73
C ASP A 68 2.11 -13.01 -12.52
N PRO A 69 1.88 -14.11 -13.28
CA PRO A 69 2.70 -15.31 -13.22
C PRO A 69 4.19 -15.06 -13.46
N LYS A 70 4.55 -13.95 -14.12
CA LYS A 70 5.93 -13.56 -14.41
C LYS A 70 6.68 -13.01 -13.20
N TYR A 71 5.96 -12.65 -12.12
CA TYR A 71 6.54 -12.07 -10.91
C TYR A 71 6.93 -13.15 -9.89
N ASP A 72 8.22 -13.20 -9.60
CA ASP A 72 8.75 -13.99 -8.49
C ASP A 72 8.37 -13.39 -7.13
N ARG A 73 8.95 -13.90 -6.03
CA ARG A 73 8.58 -13.45 -4.68
C ARG A 73 8.86 -11.96 -4.47
N GLU A 74 10.01 -11.48 -4.91
CA GLU A 74 10.45 -10.10 -4.68
C GLU A 74 9.63 -9.14 -5.54
N MET A 75 9.41 -9.48 -6.81
CA MET A 75 8.59 -8.65 -7.71
C MET A 75 7.11 -8.62 -7.27
N ARG A 76 6.59 -9.73 -6.72
CA ARG A 76 5.25 -9.76 -6.10
C ARG A 76 5.16 -8.91 -4.84
N HIS A 77 6.25 -8.75 -4.08
CA HIS A 77 6.25 -7.84 -2.94
C HIS A 77 6.18 -6.39 -3.42
N HIS A 78 6.96 -6.04 -4.44
CA HIS A 78 6.91 -4.72 -5.07
C HIS A 78 5.52 -4.42 -5.66
N ALA A 79 4.89 -5.37 -6.35
CA ALA A 79 3.54 -5.23 -6.93
C ALA A 79 2.41 -5.01 -5.92
N LYS A 80 2.64 -5.26 -4.62
CA LYS A 80 1.70 -4.91 -3.55
C LYS A 80 1.80 -3.46 -3.11
N LEU A 81 2.90 -2.79 -3.45
CA LEU A 81 3.22 -1.43 -3.00
C LEU A 81 2.96 -0.39 -4.10
N VAL A 82 3.00 -0.79 -5.36
CA VAL A 82 2.88 0.09 -6.52
C VAL A 82 1.86 -0.42 -7.53
N SER A 83 1.53 0.41 -8.53
CA SER A 83 0.63 0.01 -9.62
C SER A 83 1.29 -1.00 -10.58
N GLU A 84 0.46 -1.74 -11.33
CA GLU A 84 0.93 -2.64 -12.39
C GLU A 84 1.87 -1.95 -13.38
N HIS A 85 1.50 -0.74 -13.82
CA HIS A 85 2.31 0.07 -14.72
C HIS A 85 3.71 0.36 -14.15
N ALA A 86 3.81 0.69 -12.86
CA ALA A 86 5.11 0.91 -12.22
C ALA A 86 5.93 -0.40 -12.14
N CYS A 87 5.27 -1.54 -11.96
CA CYS A 87 5.92 -2.84 -12.03
C CYS A 87 6.41 -3.19 -13.45
N GLU A 88 5.64 -2.89 -14.49
CA GLU A 88 6.05 -3.12 -15.89
C GLU A 88 7.32 -2.34 -16.24
N LEU A 89 7.39 -1.06 -15.83
CA LEU A 89 8.55 -0.21 -16.08
C LEU A 89 9.85 -0.75 -15.48
N VAL A 90 9.78 -1.45 -14.35
CA VAL A 90 10.96 -1.95 -13.61
C VAL A 90 11.27 -3.41 -13.96
N TYR A 91 10.34 -4.14 -14.58
CA TYR A 91 10.47 -5.59 -14.79
C TYR A 91 11.66 -5.96 -15.67
N ASP A 92 11.93 -5.21 -16.74
CA ASP A 92 13.02 -5.51 -17.67
C ASP A 92 14.39 -5.39 -17.00
N ASP A 93 14.59 -4.32 -16.22
CA ASP A 93 15.82 -4.09 -15.45
C ASP A 93 15.98 -5.13 -14.33
N TYR A 94 14.89 -5.44 -13.64
CA TYR A 94 14.84 -6.50 -12.63
C TYR A 94 15.24 -7.85 -13.23
N TYR A 95 14.61 -8.24 -14.33
CA TYR A 95 14.86 -9.50 -15.02
C TYR A 95 16.31 -9.59 -15.50
N PHE A 96 16.86 -8.50 -16.05
CA PHE A 96 18.26 -8.43 -16.43
C PHE A 96 19.20 -8.63 -15.23
N ALA A 97 18.91 -7.97 -14.10
CA ALA A 97 19.71 -8.08 -12.88
C ALA A 97 19.74 -9.50 -12.32
N ILE A 98 18.61 -10.22 -12.30
CA ILE A 98 18.52 -11.56 -11.72
C ILE A 98 19.01 -12.67 -12.66
N THR A 99 18.92 -12.48 -13.99
CA THR A 99 19.23 -13.56 -14.96
C THR A 99 20.56 -13.38 -15.69
N LYS A 100 20.95 -12.15 -16.02
CA LYS A 100 22.04 -11.87 -16.96
C LYS A 100 23.21 -11.14 -16.32
N ALA A 101 22.97 -10.41 -15.24
CA ALA A 101 24.02 -9.67 -14.58
C ALA A 101 24.94 -10.63 -13.79
N LYS A 102 25.95 -11.18 -14.47
CA LYS A 102 27.06 -11.90 -13.85
C LYS A 102 27.96 -10.91 -13.10
N TYR A 103 27.50 -10.42 -11.97
CA TYR A 103 28.37 -9.68 -11.07
C TYR A 103 29.24 -10.67 -10.30
N LYS A 104 30.53 -10.72 -10.63
CA LYS A 104 31.53 -11.33 -9.75
C LYS A 104 31.87 -10.32 -8.67
N PHE A 105 31.18 -10.40 -7.54
CA PHE A 105 31.57 -9.63 -6.37
C PHE A 105 32.77 -10.30 -5.72
N HIS A 106 33.84 -9.53 -5.49
CA HIS A 106 34.96 -9.98 -4.68
C HIS A 106 34.86 -9.27 -3.33
N GLU A 107 34.66 -10.06 -2.28
CA GLU A 107 34.79 -9.59 -0.91
C GLU A 107 36.29 -9.57 -0.58
N ALA A 108 36.84 -8.38 -0.36
CA ALA A 108 38.27 -8.26 -0.01
C ALA A 108 38.49 -8.44 1.49
N VAL A 109 37.53 -7.96 2.29
CA VAL A 109 37.43 -8.13 3.74
C VAL A 109 35.94 -8.21 4.12
N PRO A 110 35.59 -8.85 5.26
CA PRO A 110 34.20 -9.01 5.66
C PRO A 110 33.42 -7.69 5.64
N GLY A 111 32.36 -7.64 4.83
CA GLY A 111 31.48 -6.47 4.71
C GLY A 111 31.95 -5.38 3.73
N VAL A 112 33.07 -5.57 3.03
CA VAL A 112 33.54 -4.65 1.97
C VAL A 112 33.57 -5.37 0.63
N PHE A 113 32.56 -5.06 -0.20
CA PHE A 113 32.40 -5.60 -1.54
C PHE A 113 32.90 -4.60 -2.58
N PHE A 114 33.87 -5.01 -3.40
CA PHE A 114 34.26 -4.21 -4.55
C PHE A 114 33.31 -4.44 -5.71
N ASN A 115 32.81 -3.35 -6.30
CA ASN A 115 31.94 -3.41 -7.46
C ASN A 115 32.74 -3.91 -8.66
N PRO A 116 32.24 -4.90 -9.44
CA PRO A 116 32.99 -5.41 -10.57
C PRO A 116 33.13 -4.32 -11.64
N THR A 117 34.35 -3.86 -11.85
CA THR A 117 34.71 -3.11 -13.05
C THR A 117 34.50 -4.04 -14.25
N ARG A 118 33.83 -3.54 -15.29
CA ARG A 118 33.63 -4.24 -16.57
C ARG A 118 34.98 -4.76 -17.07
N ILE A 119 35.24 -6.07 -16.96
CA ILE A 119 36.39 -6.70 -17.64
C ILE A 119 35.98 -6.88 -19.10
N GLY A 120 36.36 -5.89 -19.92
CA GLY A 120 36.75 -5.98 -21.32
C GLY A 120 35.76 -6.54 -22.37
N ARG A 121 35.49 -5.73 -23.39
CA ARG A 121 36.14 -5.96 -24.69
C ARG A 121 36.97 -4.74 -25.05
#